data_AF-A0A9P3UQM7-F1
#
_entry.id   AF-A0A9P3UQM7-F1
#
_cell.length_a   1.000
_cell.length_b   1.000
_cell.length_c   1.000
_cell.angle_alpha   90.00
_cell.angle_beta   90.00
_cell.angle_gamma   90.00
#
_symmetry.space_group_name_H-M   'P 1'
#
loop_
_entity.id
_entity.type
_entity.pdbx_description
1 polymer ?
#
loop_
_entity_poly.entity_id
_entity_poly.type
_entity_poly.pdbx_seq_one_letter_code
_entity_poly.pdbx_strand_id
1 'polypeptide(L)'
;MSDPRSDEMAGFRVRASTLLQRIQHGLSNPPFELVDVPHSGWPRPQAHPTQRPLQILVLDASFNPPTRAHLALADSPQPSQWKHVSARASAAQANDATHYDAKLLLLSVRNADKSLKPGDATYLQRLEMMKIFSEDVRQQHSRSDGEETSNVAIGIIDEPTFVGKSSMLQAFFRSRAAESPEDPTYHIQLNFILGFDTLERLIQPRYYGSREQMIVSLRKFFSPVPEGDDSRVICAQRGSPSSPEGMAGSTDLAVAEEFMSAGRIVMIDIGEELRTYSSTEVRNTIRRLGLEATEWKKFVPNGIADFIVHEKLYINEA
;
A
#
# COMPACT_ATOMS: atom_id res chain seq x y z
N MET A 1 18.64 26.68 -18.00
CA MET A 1 18.93 25.44 -17.25
C MET A 1 17.60 24.91 -16.77
N SER A 2 17.19 23.72 -17.19
CA SER A 2 15.98 23.05 -16.71
C SER A 2 16.12 22.72 -15.20
N ASP A 3 15.00 22.75 -14.45
CA ASP A 3 14.97 22.29 -13.06
C ASP A 3 15.17 20.76 -13.06
N PRO A 4 16.20 20.22 -12.39
CA PRO A 4 16.46 18.78 -12.34
C PRO A 4 15.26 17.92 -11.92
N ARG A 5 14.37 18.46 -11.06
CA ARG A 5 13.14 17.76 -10.64
C ARG A 5 12.11 17.68 -11.75
N SER A 6 12.07 18.68 -12.64
CA SER A 6 11.22 18.66 -13.83
C SER A 6 11.67 17.59 -14.82
N ASP A 7 12.98 17.43 -15.01
CA ASP A 7 13.54 16.44 -15.92
C ASP A 7 13.33 15.00 -15.39
N GLU A 8 13.47 14.79 -14.08
CA GLU A 8 13.15 13.49 -13.44
C GLU A 8 11.66 13.13 -13.61
N MET A 9 10.75 14.07 -13.33
CA MET A 9 9.31 13.84 -13.49
C MET A 9 8.94 13.56 -14.96
N ALA A 10 9.57 14.23 -15.92
CA ALA A 10 9.35 13.96 -17.34
C ALA A 10 9.76 12.52 -17.72
N GLY A 11 10.93 12.07 -17.26
CA GLY A 11 11.38 10.69 -17.46
C GLY A 11 10.46 9.67 -16.80
N PHE A 12 9.96 9.98 -15.59
CA PHE A 12 8.96 9.17 -14.91
C PHE A 12 7.65 9.09 -15.69
N ARG A 13 7.11 10.22 -16.18
CA ARG A 13 5.86 10.28 -16.96
C ARG A 13 5.92 9.36 -18.19
N VAL A 14 7.01 9.38 -18.95
CA VAL A 14 7.19 8.54 -20.14
C VAL A 14 7.14 7.06 -19.76
N ARG A 15 7.93 6.65 -18.75
CA ARG A 15 7.98 5.27 -18.28
C ARG A 15 6.63 4.80 -17.73
N ALA A 16 6.00 5.61 -16.88
CA ALA A 16 4.71 5.33 -16.28
C ALA A 16 3.61 5.16 -17.32
N SER A 17 3.58 6.02 -18.35
CA SER A 17 2.64 5.92 -19.46
C SER A 17 2.80 4.61 -20.23
N THR A 18 4.03 4.23 -20.58
CA THR A 18 4.31 2.96 -21.29
C THR A 18 3.88 1.74 -20.47
N LEU A 19 4.22 1.70 -19.18
CA LEU A 19 3.85 0.57 -18.30
C LEU A 19 2.34 0.50 -18.06
N LEU A 20 1.68 1.64 -17.91
CA LEU A 20 0.23 1.72 -17.78
C LEU A 20 -0.47 1.17 -19.03
N GLN A 21 -0.01 1.54 -20.23
CA GLN A 21 -0.53 0.99 -21.48
C GLN A 21 -0.33 -0.52 -21.55
N ARG A 22 0.85 -1.03 -21.20
CA ARG A 22 1.12 -2.47 -21.18
C ARG A 22 0.13 -3.22 -20.29
N ILE A 23 -0.08 -2.73 -19.07
CA ILE A 23 -1.04 -3.30 -18.12
C ILE A 23 -2.47 -3.25 -18.66
N GLN A 24 -2.91 -2.10 -19.17
CA GLN A 24 -4.27 -1.91 -19.71
C GLN A 24 -4.57 -2.75 -20.95
N HIS A 25 -3.54 -3.06 -21.75
CA HIS A 25 -3.65 -3.91 -22.93
C HIS A 25 -3.36 -5.40 -22.65
N GLY A 26 -3.18 -5.79 -21.38
CA GLY A 26 -2.92 -7.19 -21.00
C GLY A 26 -1.57 -7.74 -21.49
N LEU A 27 -0.58 -6.86 -21.69
CA LEU A 27 0.76 -7.20 -22.19
C LEU A 27 1.77 -7.55 -21.07
N SER A 28 1.34 -7.47 -19.81
CA SER A 28 2.14 -7.78 -18.62
C SER A 28 1.77 -9.17 -18.09
N ASN A 29 2.78 -10.00 -17.79
CA ASN A 29 2.58 -11.34 -17.24
C ASN A 29 3.59 -11.63 -16.10
N PRO A 30 3.16 -11.76 -14.83
CA PRO A 30 1.79 -11.51 -14.34
C PRO A 30 1.35 -10.06 -14.60
N PRO A 31 0.05 -9.71 -14.50
CA PRO A 31 -0.46 -8.38 -14.81
C PRO A 31 -0.15 -7.36 -13.70
N PHE A 32 1.16 -7.17 -13.48
CA PHE A 32 1.79 -6.27 -12.54
C PHE A 32 3.04 -5.67 -13.18
N GLU A 33 3.30 -4.38 -12.96
CA GLU A 33 4.52 -3.70 -13.41
C GLU A 33 5.08 -2.80 -12.29
N LEU A 34 6.40 -2.77 -12.16
CA LEU A 34 7.11 -1.83 -11.29
C LEU A 34 7.40 -0.53 -12.03
N VAL A 35 6.85 0.59 -11.55
CA VAL A 35 6.92 1.90 -12.20
C VAL A 35 8.10 2.72 -11.73
N ASP A 36 8.38 2.72 -10.41
CA ASP A 36 9.55 3.36 -9.80
C ASP A 36 10.13 2.39 -8.77
N VAL A 37 11.44 2.23 -8.77
CA VAL A 37 12.17 1.41 -7.79
C VAL A 37 13.37 2.20 -7.27
N PRO A 38 13.74 2.07 -5.99
CA PRO A 38 14.87 2.78 -5.42
C PRO A 38 16.23 2.25 -5.95
N HIS A 39 16.29 0.97 -6.31
CA HIS A 39 17.46 0.32 -6.90
C HIS A 39 17.08 -0.99 -7.62
N SER A 40 17.99 -1.54 -8.43
CA SER A 40 17.77 -2.75 -9.23
C SER A 40 17.56 -4.02 -8.39
N GLY A 41 18.10 -4.06 -7.17
CA GLY A 41 17.92 -5.16 -6.21
C GLY A 41 16.60 -5.15 -5.42
N TRP A 42 15.70 -4.19 -5.63
CA TRP A 42 14.42 -4.12 -4.91
C TRP A 42 13.65 -5.45 -5.05
N PRO A 43 13.04 -6.02 -4.00
CA PRO A 43 12.76 -5.43 -2.68
C PRO A 43 13.81 -5.62 -1.59
N ARG A 44 15.00 -6.17 -1.88
CA ARG A 44 15.98 -6.44 -0.81
C ARG A 44 16.61 -5.15 -0.29
N PRO A 45 16.70 -4.95 1.04
CA PRO A 45 17.51 -3.86 1.58
C PRO A 45 18.98 -4.07 1.21
N GLN A 46 19.73 -2.99 1.06
CA GLN A 46 21.15 -3.06 0.71
C GLN A 46 22.01 -3.57 1.88
N ALA A 47 21.51 -3.44 3.11
CA ALA A 47 22.17 -3.90 4.33
C ALA A 47 21.73 -5.33 4.69
N HIS A 48 22.69 -6.26 4.58
CA HIS A 48 22.72 -7.64 5.09
C HIS A 48 21.59 -8.62 4.72
N PRO A 49 21.94 -9.87 4.32
CA PRO A 49 20.95 -10.92 4.12
C PRO A 49 20.25 -11.28 5.45
N THR A 50 18.93 -11.28 5.44
CA THR A 50 18.13 -11.66 6.61
C THR A 50 17.86 -13.17 6.60
N GLN A 51 17.91 -13.81 7.77
CA GLN A 51 17.48 -15.22 7.95
C GLN A 51 15.95 -15.36 8.12
N ARG A 52 15.21 -14.26 7.96
CA ARG A 52 13.75 -14.20 8.08
C ARG A 52 13.12 -13.90 6.72
N PRO A 53 11.81 -14.15 6.55
CA PRO A 53 11.11 -13.77 5.32
C PRO A 53 11.27 -12.28 5.06
N LEU A 54 11.44 -11.88 3.81
CA LEU A 54 11.47 -10.47 3.43
C LEU A 54 10.06 -9.89 3.55
N GLN A 55 9.89 -8.92 4.42
CA GLN A 55 8.61 -8.31 4.75
C GLN A 55 8.40 -7.04 3.94
N ILE A 56 7.40 -7.07 3.05
CA ILE A 56 7.01 -5.92 2.23
C ILE A 56 5.70 -5.34 2.79
N LEU A 57 5.70 -4.06 3.14
CA LEU A 57 4.47 -3.32 3.43
C LEU A 57 3.81 -2.90 2.11
N VAL A 58 2.59 -3.37 1.86
CA VAL A 58 1.83 -3.03 0.66
C VAL A 58 0.74 -2.03 1.05
N LEU A 59 0.88 -0.78 0.61
CA LEU A 59 -0.17 0.23 0.72
C LEU A 59 -0.90 0.32 -0.62
N ASP A 60 -2.06 -0.35 -0.68
CA ASP A 60 -2.92 -0.40 -1.85
C ASP A 60 -4.07 0.61 -1.72
N ALA A 61 -4.04 1.65 -2.55
CA ALA A 61 -5.01 2.73 -2.51
C ALA A 61 -5.24 3.33 -3.90
N SER A 62 -6.31 4.11 -4.03
CA SER A 62 -6.60 4.83 -5.29
C SER A 62 -5.75 6.08 -5.49
N PHE A 63 -5.06 6.57 -4.43
CA PHE A 63 -4.17 7.75 -4.46
C PHE A 63 -4.75 8.93 -5.24
N ASN A 64 -6.02 9.29 -4.96
CA ASN A 64 -6.79 10.27 -5.76
C ASN A 64 -7.35 11.41 -4.89
N PRO A 65 -6.55 12.24 -4.21
CA PRO A 65 -5.08 12.19 -4.12
C PRO A 65 -4.57 11.34 -2.94
N PRO A 66 -3.26 11.06 -2.82
CA PRO A 66 -2.64 10.66 -1.55
C PRO A 66 -2.94 11.68 -0.44
N THR A 67 -3.07 11.23 0.80
CA THR A 67 -3.41 12.07 1.96
C THR A 67 -2.43 11.82 3.09
N ARG A 68 -2.47 12.65 4.13
CA ARG A 68 -1.67 12.41 5.35
C ARG A 68 -2.08 11.12 6.08
N ALA A 69 -3.32 10.66 5.93
CA ALA A 69 -3.70 9.33 6.42
C ALA A 69 -2.92 8.23 5.70
N HIS A 70 -2.76 8.33 4.39
CA HIS A 70 -1.93 7.38 3.63
C HIS A 70 -0.47 7.43 4.09
N LEU A 71 0.06 8.62 4.40
CA LEU A 71 1.43 8.77 4.92
C LEU A 71 1.57 8.05 6.27
N ALA A 72 0.64 8.29 7.19
CA ALA A 72 0.64 7.64 8.50
C ALA A 72 0.51 6.11 8.41
N LEU A 73 -0.27 5.59 7.45
CA LEU A 73 -0.30 4.16 7.16
C LEU A 73 1.04 3.67 6.64
N ALA A 74 1.64 4.36 5.66
CA ALA A 74 2.93 3.99 5.11
C ALA A 74 4.05 4.01 6.17
N ASP A 75 3.96 4.88 7.16
CA ASP A 75 4.94 5.06 8.25
C ASP A 75 4.66 4.20 9.49
N SER A 76 3.55 3.45 9.49
CA SER A 76 3.21 2.60 10.63
C SER A 76 4.27 1.53 10.87
N PRO A 77 4.75 1.36 12.11
CA PRO A 77 5.73 0.33 12.43
C PRO A 77 5.10 -1.05 12.32
N GLN A 78 5.95 -2.09 12.26
CA GLN A 78 5.45 -3.45 12.35
C GLN A 78 4.73 -3.67 13.68
N PRO A 79 3.53 -4.29 13.68
CA PRO A 79 2.84 -4.65 14.90
C PRO A 79 3.71 -5.44 15.87
N SER A 80 3.71 -5.04 17.14
CA SER A 80 4.52 -5.68 18.19
C SER A 80 4.22 -7.18 18.35
N GLN A 81 2.98 -7.60 18.13
CA GLN A 81 2.56 -9.01 18.13
C GLN A 81 3.15 -9.86 17.00
N TRP A 82 3.72 -9.22 15.97
CA TRP A 82 4.43 -9.90 14.88
C TRP A 82 5.93 -9.96 15.10
N LYS A 83 6.44 -9.36 16.18
CA LYS A 83 7.82 -9.56 16.58
C LYS A 83 7.98 -11.05 16.88
N HIS A 84 8.79 -11.72 16.06
CA HIS A 84 9.14 -13.09 16.34
C HIS A 84 9.68 -13.15 17.77
N VAL A 85 9.15 -14.08 18.57
CA VAL A 85 9.87 -14.67 19.69
C VAL A 85 11.06 -15.41 19.07
N SER A 86 12.07 -14.68 18.61
CA SER A 86 13.35 -15.27 18.29
C SER A 86 13.97 -15.61 19.63
N ALA A 87 13.69 -16.82 20.11
CA ALA A 87 14.37 -17.45 21.22
C ALA A 87 15.85 -17.63 20.84
N ARG A 88 16.62 -16.54 20.83
CA ARG A 88 18.09 -16.40 20.74
C ARG A 88 18.59 -14.98 20.50
N ALA A 89 17.74 -13.97 20.30
CA ALA A 89 18.22 -12.58 20.28
C ALA A 89 18.58 -12.18 21.72
N SER A 90 19.88 -12.00 21.98
CA SER A 90 20.39 -11.45 23.24
C SER A 90 19.68 -10.14 23.56
N ALA A 91 19.47 -9.86 24.86
CA ALA A 91 18.74 -8.70 25.38
C ALA A 91 19.21 -7.32 24.86
N ALA A 92 20.32 -7.25 24.14
CA ALA A 92 20.84 -6.05 23.46
C ALA A 92 20.11 -5.68 22.16
N GLN A 93 19.28 -6.55 21.57
CA GLN A 93 18.56 -6.29 20.30
C GLN A 93 17.05 -6.00 20.46
N ALA A 94 16.56 -5.89 21.70
CA ALA A 94 15.13 -5.70 21.99
C ALA A 94 14.58 -4.29 21.67
N ASN A 95 15.46 -3.33 21.35
CA ASN A 95 15.10 -1.94 21.05
C ASN A 95 14.87 -1.65 19.56
N ASP A 96 15.06 -2.64 18.68
CA ASP A 96 14.84 -2.44 17.26
C ASP A 96 13.33 -2.50 16.97
N ALA A 97 12.71 -1.34 16.71
CA ALA A 97 11.38 -1.32 16.13
C ALA A 97 11.53 -1.90 14.72
N THR A 98 11.23 -3.19 14.55
CA THR A 98 11.49 -3.91 13.29
C THR A 98 10.70 -3.24 12.15
N HIS A 99 11.39 -2.43 11.37
CA HIS A 99 10.83 -1.80 10.18
C HIS A 99 10.60 -2.87 9.10
N TYR A 100 9.68 -2.59 8.17
CA TYR A 100 9.53 -3.42 6.97
C TYR A 100 10.77 -3.31 6.10
N ASP A 101 11.20 -4.43 5.52
CA ASP A 101 12.37 -4.48 4.65
C ASP A 101 12.17 -3.64 3.39
N ALA A 102 10.92 -3.56 2.90
CA ALA A 102 10.54 -2.72 1.77
C ALA A 102 9.09 -2.22 1.88
N LYS A 103 8.77 -1.19 1.11
CA LYS A 103 7.40 -0.69 0.94
C LYS A 103 7.02 -0.65 -0.53
N LEU A 104 5.77 -1.01 -0.81
CA LEU A 104 5.16 -0.94 -2.13
C LEU A 104 3.92 -0.07 -2.07
N LEU A 105 3.97 1.06 -2.77
CA LEU A 105 2.80 1.88 -3.08
C LEU A 105 2.11 1.27 -4.31
N LEU A 106 0.93 0.71 -4.13
CA LEU A 106 0.26 -0.09 -5.16
C LEU A 106 -1.00 0.60 -5.68
N LEU A 107 -1.08 0.78 -7.00
CA LEU A 107 -2.27 1.29 -7.68
C LEU A 107 -2.91 0.18 -8.53
N SER A 108 -4.14 -0.21 -8.18
CA SER A 108 -4.93 -1.10 -9.04
C SER A 108 -5.67 -0.34 -10.14
N VAL A 109 -5.50 -0.75 -11.40
CA VAL A 109 -6.18 -0.15 -12.58
C VAL A 109 -7.61 -0.66 -12.77
N ARG A 110 -7.97 -1.77 -12.12
CA ARG A 110 -9.34 -2.29 -11.99
C ARG A 110 -9.64 -2.49 -10.52
N ASN A 111 -10.14 -1.45 -9.86
CA ASN A 111 -10.69 -1.60 -8.51
C ASN A 111 -12.14 -2.10 -8.59
N ALA A 112 -12.48 -3.12 -7.81
CA ALA A 112 -13.78 -3.81 -7.85
C ALA A 112 -15.01 -2.88 -7.78
N ASP A 113 -14.89 -1.71 -7.13
CA ASP A 113 -16.01 -0.79 -6.88
C ASP A 113 -15.85 0.63 -7.47
N LYS A 114 -14.74 0.93 -8.17
CA LYS A 114 -14.42 2.32 -8.54
C LYS A 114 -14.17 2.49 -10.04
N SER A 115 -15.10 3.16 -10.72
CA SER A 115 -14.85 3.80 -12.01
C SER A 115 -14.28 5.22 -11.80
N LEU A 116 -13.49 5.70 -12.76
CA LEU A 116 -13.06 7.11 -12.80
C LEU A 116 -14.29 8.00 -12.97
N LYS A 117 -14.49 8.96 -12.07
CA LYS A 117 -15.55 9.97 -12.21
C LYS A 117 -15.02 11.18 -12.99
N PRO A 118 -15.89 11.95 -13.69
CA PRO A 118 -15.50 13.25 -14.23
C PRO A 118 -14.87 14.13 -13.14
N GLY A 119 -13.74 14.74 -13.46
CA GLY A 119 -12.94 15.53 -12.51
C GLY A 119 -12.10 14.72 -11.51
N ASP A 120 -12.01 13.40 -11.60
CA ASP A 120 -10.96 12.63 -10.90
C ASP A 120 -9.62 12.74 -11.63
N ALA A 121 -8.50 12.62 -10.90
CA ALA A 121 -7.18 12.56 -11.52
C ALA A 121 -7.05 11.28 -12.37
N THR A 122 -6.40 11.42 -13.53
CA THR A 122 -6.07 10.29 -14.41
C THR A 122 -5.13 9.31 -13.72
N TYR A 123 -5.02 8.08 -14.25
CA TYR A 123 -4.04 7.12 -13.72
C TYR A 123 -2.60 7.65 -13.78
N LEU A 124 -2.23 8.37 -14.84
CA LEU A 124 -0.90 8.97 -14.96
C LEU A 124 -0.69 10.02 -13.87
N GLN A 125 -1.62 10.95 -13.68
CA GLN A 125 -1.53 11.97 -12.62
C GLN A 125 -1.49 11.35 -11.22
N ARG A 126 -2.18 10.23 -10.99
CA ARG A 126 -2.08 9.47 -9.73
C ARG A 126 -0.70 8.89 -9.53
N LEU A 127 -0.08 8.33 -10.58
CA LEU A 127 1.30 7.83 -10.50
C LEU A 127 2.30 8.95 -10.23
N GLU A 128 2.11 10.14 -10.80
CA GLU A 128 2.93 11.31 -10.51
C GLU A 128 2.78 11.78 -9.06
N MET A 129 1.54 11.87 -8.57
CA MET A 129 1.30 12.12 -7.15
C MET A 129 1.92 11.02 -6.27
N MET A 130 1.92 9.75 -6.70
CA MET A 130 2.59 8.66 -5.98
C MET A 130 4.11 8.81 -5.99
N LYS A 131 4.72 9.32 -7.07
CA LYS A 131 6.16 9.62 -7.13
C LYS A 131 6.52 10.69 -6.11
N ILE A 132 5.77 11.80 -6.07
CA ILE A 132 5.93 12.85 -5.07
C ILE A 132 5.72 12.30 -3.66
N PHE A 133 4.62 11.57 -3.45
CA PHE A 133 4.28 10.97 -2.16
C PHE A 133 5.33 9.97 -1.68
N SER A 134 6.00 9.25 -2.59
CA SER A 134 7.08 8.34 -2.22
C SER A 134 8.21 9.07 -1.51
N GLU A 135 8.55 10.29 -1.90
CA GLU A 135 9.58 11.10 -1.24
C GLU A 135 9.19 11.45 0.19
N ASP A 136 7.92 11.80 0.44
CA ASP A 136 7.41 12.04 1.79
C ASP A 136 7.56 10.79 2.67
N VAL A 137 7.22 9.61 2.14
CA VAL A 137 7.39 8.31 2.84
C VAL A 137 8.87 8.04 3.15
N ARG A 138 9.79 8.40 2.24
CA ARG A 138 11.24 8.24 2.44
C ARG A 138 11.78 9.18 3.51
N GLN A 139 11.38 10.46 3.49
CA GLN A 139 11.89 11.48 4.42
C GLN A 139 11.54 11.24 5.88
N GLN A 140 10.46 10.52 6.17
CA GLN A 140 10.10 10.16 7.55
C GLN A 140 11.06 9.13 8.17
N HIS A 141 11.75 8.34 7.33
CA HIS A 141 12.64 7.26 7.77
C HIS A 141 14.11 7.70 7.88
N SER A 142 14.55 8.66 7.05
CA SER A 142 15.91 9.22 7.13
C SER A 142 16.22 10.00 8.41
N ARG A 143 15.24 10.24 9.29
CA ARG A 143 15.42 10.98 10.54
C ARG A 143 15.85 10.11 11.72
N SER A 144 15.80 8.78 11.57
CA SER A 144 15.95 7.84 12.68
C SER A 144 17.34 7.20 12.73
N ASP A 145 17.87 6.74 11.60
CA ASP A 145 19.15 6.03 11.54
C ASP A 145 19.90 6.41 10.25
N GLY A 146 21.20 6.69 10.39
CA GLY A 146 22.04 7.13 9.30
C GLY A 146 22.03 6.16 8.13
N GLU A 147 21.72 6.68 6.95
CA GLU A 147 22.11 6.11 5.65
C GLU A 147 21.33 4.89 5.12
N GLU A 148 20.11 4.61 5.58
CA GLU A 148 19.23 3.70 4.83
C GLU A 148 18.36 4.47 3.83
N THR A 149 18.70 4.37 2.54
CA THR A 149 17.85 4.80 1.44
C THR A 149 16.50 4.08 1.58
N SER A 150 15.45 4.81 1.91
CA SER A 150 14.13 4.25 2.15
C SER A 150 13.64 3.41 0.97
N ASN A 151 13.48 2.11 1.22
CA ASN A 151 13.29 1.06 0.23
C ASN A 151 11.85 1.00 -0.33
N VAL A 152 11.40 2.11 -0.94
CA VAL A 152 10.02 2.36 -1.38
C VAL A 152 9.91 2.29 -2.90
N ALA A 153 9.06 1.40 -3.41
CA ALA A 153 8.72 1.26 -4.82
C ALA A 153 7.27 1.64 -5.11
N ILE A 154 7.00 1.92 -6.39
CA ILE A 154 5.67 2.17 -6.95
C ILE A 154 5.33 1.05 -7.93
N GLY A 155 4.18 0.42 -7.75
CA GLY A 155 3.68 -0.62 -8.64
C GLY A 155 2.27 -0.34 -9.14
N ILE A 156 1.97 -0.88 -10.32
CA ILE A 156 0.63 -0.93 -10.89
C ILE A 156 0.20 -2.37 -11.09
N ILE A 157 -1.07 -2.66 -10.85
CA ILE A 157 -1.61 -4.02 -10.98
C ILE A 157 -2.98 -4.01 -11.64
N ASP A 158 -3.25 -5.03 -12.45
CA ASP A 158 -4.60 -5.32 -12.96
C ASP A 158 -5.24 -6.49 -12.21
N GLU A 159 -5.65 -6.23 -10.96
CA GLU A 159 -6.37 -7.21 -10.15
C GLU A 159 -7.28 -6.48 -9.14
N PRO A 160 -8.58 -6.83 -9.10
CA PRO A 160 -9.54 -6.18 -8.21
C PRO A 160 -9.52 -6.67 -6.77
N THR A 161 -9.14 -7.93 -6.51
CA THR A 161 -9.24 -8.56 -5.18
C THR A 161 -7.92 -8.56 -4.43
N PHE A 162 -7.93 -8.41 -3.10
CA PHE A 162 -6.71 -8.48 -2.29
C PHE A 162 -6.03 -9.85 -2.35
N VAL A 163 -6.82 -10.93 -2.35
CA VAL A 163 -6.29 -12.29 -2.47
C VAL A 163 -5.64 -12.50 -3.83
N GLY A 164 -6.26 -12.02 -4.90
CA GLY A 164 -5.66 -12.03 -6.24
C GLY A 164 -4.37 -11.21 -6.29
N LYS A 165 -4.35 -9.99 -5.72
CA LYS A 165 -3.16 -9.12 -5.67
C LYS A 165 -2.00 -9.83 -4.99
N SER A 166 -2.25 -10.48 -3.84
CA SER A 166 -1.25 -11.29 -3.14
C SER A 166 -0.69 -12.40 -4.02
N SER A 167 -1.55 -13.22 -4.61
CA SER A 167 -1.12 -14.33 -5.47
C SER A 167 -0.32 -13.84 -6.70
N MET A 168 -0.69 -12.71 -7.30
CA MET A 168 0.04 -12.12 -8.44
C MET A 168 1.40 -11.54 -8.05
N LEU A 169 1.46 -10.79 -6.94
CA LEU A 169 2.73 -10.27 -6.42
C LEU A 169 3.67 -11.41 -6.05
N GLN A 170 3.17 -12.45 -5.39
CA GLN A 170 3.95 -13.64 -5.07
C GLN A 170 4.48 -14.33 -6.34
N ALA A 171 3.66 -14.44 -7.39
CA ALA A 171 4.11 -14.99 -8.68
C ALA A 171 5.20 -14.12 -9.34
N PHE A 172 5.03 -12.79 -9.33
CA PHE A 172 6.01 -11.84 -9.86
C PHE A 172 7.36 -11.95 -9.15
N PHE A 173 7.36 -12.01 -7.82
CA PHE A 173 8.62 -12.13 -7.10
C PHE A 173 9.28 -13.49 -7.29
N ARG A 174 8.50 -14.57 -7.39
CA ARG A 174 9.02 -15.90 -7.71
C ARG A 174 9.67 -15.95 -9.09
N SER A 175 9.06 -15.33 -10.12
CA SER A 175 9.66 -15.28 -11.46
C SER A 175 10.95 -14.47 -11.45
N ARG A 176 10.97 -13.33 -10.76
CA ARG A 176 12.18 -12.49 -10.63
C ARG A 176 13.30 -13.19 -9.85
N ALA A 177 12.97 -13.99 -8.84
CA ALA A 177 13.96 -14.78 -8.11
C ALA A 177 14.55 -15.91 -8.98
N ALA A 178 13.74 -16.56 -9.83
CA ALA A 178 14.20 -17.61 -10.73
C ALA A 178 15.20 -17.12 -11.78
N GLU A 179 15.16 -15.82 -12.13
CA GLU A 179 16.14 -15.18 -13.02
C GLU A 179 17.51 -14.94 -12.34
N SER A 180 17.62 -15.13 -11.02
CA SER A 180 18.85 -14.96 -10.25
C SER A 180 19.23 -16.27 -9.52
N PRO A 181 19.94 -17.20 -10.20
CA PRO A 181 20.21 -18.55 -9.69
C PRO A 181 21.20 -18.62 -8.51
N GLU A 182 21.87 -17.53 -8.17
CA GLU A 182 22.82 -17.49 -7.05
C GLU A 182 22.15 -17.40 -5.68
N ASP A 183 20.83 -17.28 -5.62
CA ASP A 183 20.14 -17.02 -4.36
C ASP A 183 18.80 -17.76 -4.23
N PRO A 184 18.84 -19.01 -3.72
CA PRO A 184 17.66 -19.84 -3.62
C PRO A 184 16.74 -19.30 -2.53
N THR A 185 15.56 -18.83 -2.95
CA THR A 185 14.35 -18.70 -2.14
C THR A 185 14.41 -17.70 -0.96
N TYR A 186 14.24 -16.39 -1.23
CA TYR A 186 13.66 -15.54 -0.18
C TYR A 186 12.16 -15.69 -0.22
N HIS A 187 11.64 -16.30 0.85
CA HIS A 187 10.24 -16.22 1.19
C HIS A 187 9.86 -14.75 1.37
N ILE A 188 8.86 -14.28 0.62
CA ILE A 188 8.33 -12.92 0.74
C ILE A 188 7.02 -12.99 1.51
N GLN A 189 6.94 -12.17 2.55
CA GLN A 189 5.73 -11.97 3.32
C GLN A 189 5.14 -10.60 2.96
N LEU A 190 3.93 -10.60 2.42
CA LEU A 190 3.21 -9.37 2.05
C LEU A 190 2.34 -8.92 3.22
N ASN A 191 2.52 -7.67 3.64
CA ASN A 191 1.76 -7.05 4.73
C ASN A 191 0.88 -5.95 4.14
N PHE A 192 -0.38 -6.27 3.87
CA PHE A 192 -1.33 -5.31 3.31
C PHE A 192 -1.83 -4.36 4.39
N ILE A 193 -1.52 -3.07 4.26
CA ILE A 193 -2.02 -2.04 5.16
C ILE A 193 -3.18 -1.28 4.53
N LEU A 194 -4.30 -1.25 5.25
CA LEU A 194 -5.58 -0.78 4.71
C LEU A 194 -6.44 -0.13 5.80
N GLY A 195 -7.42 0.66 5.39
CA GLY A 195 -8.44 1.21 6.30
C GLY A 195 -9.58 0.23 6.54
N PHE A 196 -10.37 0.47 7.60
CA PHE A 196 -11.50 -0.39 7.99
C PHE A 196 -12.50 -0.69 6.86
N ASP A 197 -12.94 0.31 6.09
CA ASP A 197 -13.87 0.11 4.95
C ASP A 197 -13.32 -0.82 3.86
N THR A 198 -11.99 -0.98 3.81
CA THR A 198 -11.31 -1.89 2.88
C THR A 198 -11.19 -3.29 3.49
N LEU A 199 -11.02 -3.40 4.82
CA LEU A 199 -11.04 -4.68 5.53
C LEU A 199 -12.41 -5.34 5.38
N GLU A 200 -13.48 -4.57 5.55
CA GLU A 200 -14.84 -5.07 5.33
C GLU A 200 -15.01 -5.65 3.92
N ARG A 201 -14.41 -5.01 2.90
CA ARG A 201 -14.44 -5.53 1.53
C ARG A 201 -13.60 -6.78 1.34
N LEU A 202 -12.47 -6.91 2.03
CA LEU A 202 -11.68 -8.14 2.03
C LEU A 202 -12.49 -9.36 2.50
N ILE A 203 -13.39 -9.17 3.46
CA ILE A 203 -14.20 -10.26 4.05
C ILE A 203 -15.65 -10.30 3.54
N GLN A 204 -15.94 -9.67 2.39
CA GLN A 204 -17.29 -9.66 1.82
C GLN A 204 -17.44 -10.75 0.73
N PRO A 205 -18.39 -11.69 0.88
CA PRO A 205 -18.56 -12.82 -0.05
C PRO A 205 -18.75 -12.44 -1.52
N ARG A 206 -19.34 -11.27 -1.80
CA ARG A 206 -19.60 -10.78 -3.16
C ARG A 206 -18.32 -10.64 -4.01
N TYR A 207 -17.15 -10.52 -3.40
CA TYR A 207 -15.87 -10.44 -4.12
C TYR A 207 -15.24 -11.80 -4.42
N TYR A 208 -15.85 -12.89 -3.95
CA TYR A 208 -15.32 -14.26 -4.07
C TYR A 208 -16.28 -15.23 -4.77
N GLY A 209 -17.48 -14.78 -5.16
CA GLY A 209 -18.51 -15.61 -5.77
C GLY A 209 -19.45 -16.27 -4.76
N SER A 210 -18.90 -16.86 -3.68
CA SER A 210 -19.66 -17.38 -2.53
C SER A 210 -18.92 -17.20 -1.21
N ARG A 211 -19.62 -17.44 -0.09
CA ARG A 211 -19.02 -17.39 1.26
C ARG A 211 -18.00 -18.52 1.47
N GLU A 212 -18.27 -19.70 0.94
CA GLU A 212 -17.37 -20.85 1.00
C GLU A 212 -16.09 -20.58 0.21
N GLN A 213 -16.23 -20.03 -1.00
CA GLN A 213 -15.09 -19.62 -1.83
C GLN A 213 -14.27 -18.54 -1.13
N MET A 214 -14.91 -17.57 -0.49
CA MET A 214 -14.24 -16.55 0.31
C MET A 214 -13.40 -17.16 1.43
N ILE A 215 -13.96 -18.07 2.23
CA ILE A 215 -13.23 -18.70 3.34
C ILE A 215 -12.02 -19.48 2.81
N VAL A 216 -12.17 -20.23 1.71
CA VAL A 216 -11.06 -20.96 1.08
C VAL A 216 -9.97 -20.00 0.59
N SER A 217 -10.36 -18.91 -0.08
CA SER A 217 -9.45 -17.87 -0.57
C SER A 217 -8.70 -17.16 0.56
N LEU A 218 -9.40 -16.78 1.64
CA LEU A 218 -8.79 -16.12 2.79
C LEU A 218 -7.86 -17.07 3.55
N ARG A 219 -8.24 -18.34 3.73
CA ARG A 219 -7.34 -19.34 4.34
C ARG A 219 -6.07 -19.52 3.53
N LYS A 220 -6.15 -19.66 2.21
CA LYS A 220 -4.94 -19.68 1.35
C LYS A 220 -4.12 -18.38 1.49
N PHE A 221 -4.77 -17.23 1.45
CA PHE A 221 -4.11 -15.92 1.58
C PHE A 221 -3.30 -15.79 2.88
N PHE A 222 -3.87 -16.21 4.02
CA PHE A 222 -3.22 -16.07 5.33
C PHE A 222 -2.32 -17.24 5.73
N SER A 223 -2.43 -18.41 5.09
CA SER A 223 -1.65 -19.60 5.45
C SER A 223 -0.17 -19.42 5.09
N PRO A 224 0.78 -19.93 5.91
CA PRO A 224 2.19 -19.95 5.57
C PRO A 224 2.49 -20.62 4.23
N VAL A 225 3.66 -20.34 3.66
CA VAL A 225 4.24 -21.12 2.56
C VAL A 225 4.66 -22.51 3.09
N PRO A 226 4.49 -23.60 2.31
CA PRO A 226 4.03 -23.64 0.91
C PRO A 226 2.52 -23.71 0.70
N GLU A 227 1.72 -23.82 1.76
CA GLU A 227 0.26 -24.04 1.66
C GLU A 227 -0.51 -22.79 1.20
N GLY A 228 0.04 -21.61 1.43
CA GLY A 228 -0.59 -20.33 1.14
C GLY A 228 0.38 -19.22 0.72
N ASP A 229 -0.12 -17.99 0.78
CA ASP A 229 0.62 -16.80 0.35
C ASP A 229 1.41 -16.13 1.50
N ASP A 230 1.27 -16.63 2.73
CA ASP A 230 1.78 -16.05 3.99
C ASP A 230 1.48 -14.55 4.16
N SER A 231 0.40 -14.06 3.55
CA SER A 231 0.04 -12.64 3.63
C SER A 231 -0.51 -12.29 5.01
N ARG A 232 -0.39 -11.02 5.37
CA ARG A 232 -0.94 -10.44 6.60
C ARG A 232 -1.66 -9.15 6.30
N VAL A 233 -2.56 -8.75 7.19
CA VAL A 233 -3.33 -7.51 7.07
C VAL A 233 -3.15 -6.65 8.31
N ILE A 234 -2.91 -5.37 8.07
CA ILE A 234 -2.87 -4.32 9.07
C ILE A 234 -4.03 -3.38 8.76
N CYS A 235 -4.93 -3.20 9.71
CA CYS A 235 -6.10 -2.39 9.53
C CYS A 235 -6.05 -1.18 10.48
N ALA A 236 -6.09 0.03 9.93
CA ALA A 236 -6.32 1.21 10.75
C ALA A 236 -7.76 1.24 11.26
N GLN A 237 -7.91 1.43 12.57
CA GLN A 237 -9.19 1.50 13.25
C GLN A 237 -10.02 2.72 12.82
N ARG A 238 -11.34 2.58 12.85
CA ARG A 238 -12.30 3.68 12.88
C ARG A 238 -12.89 3.79 14.30
N GLY A 239 -12.87 4.98 14.88
CA GLY A 239 -13.49 5.23 16.20
C GLY A 239 -12.59 4.91 17.41
N SER A 240 -13.15 5.02 18.62
CA SER A 240 -12.43 4.77 19.89
C SER A 240 -12.11 3.28 20.06
N PRO A 241 -10.95 2.91 20.63
CA PRO A 241 -10.57 1.51 20.92
C PRO A 241 -11.54 0.77 21.86
N SER A 242 -12.50 1.46 22.48
CA SER A 242 -13.41 0.95 23.50
C SER A 242 -14.74 0.38 22.98
N SER A 243 -15.01 0.39 21.68
CA SER A 243 -16.26 -0.15 21.13
C SER A 243 -15.99 -1.20 20.04
N PRO A 244 -15.99 -2.50 20.39
CA PRO A 244 -16.22 -3.58 19.43
C PRO A 244 -17.65 -3.54 18.84
N GLU A 245 -18.44 -2.52 19.15
CA GLU A 245 -19.83 -2.34 18.70
C GLU A 245 -19.96 -2.10 17.19
N GLY A 246 -18.87 -1.74 16.49
CA GLY A 246 -18.82 -1.73 15.02
C GLY A 246 -18.62 -3.11 14.39
N MET A 247 -18.27 -4.13 15.19
CA MET A 247 -17.93 -5.49 14.73
C MET A 247 -19.03 -6.52 15.03
N ALA A 248 -19.91 -6.23 16.00
CA ALA A 248 -20.94 -7.17 16.45
C ALA A 248 -22.21 -7.05 15.57
N GLY A 249 -22.34 -7.90 14.55
CA GLY A 249 -23.65 -8.08 13.90
C GLY A 249 -23.67 -8.68 12.50
N SER A 250 -22.55 -8.71 11.77
CA SER A 250 -22.49 -9.40 10.48
C SER A 250 -21.81 -10.76 10.65
N THR A 251 -22.44 -11.83 10.14
CA THR A 251 -21.84 -13.18 10.17
C THR A 251 -20.52 -13.24 9.40
N ASP A 252 -20.24 -12.29 8.51
CA ASP A 252 -19.00 -12.19 7.75
C ASP A 252 -17.82 -11.68 8.60
N LEU A 253 -18.08 -10.86 9.63
CA LEU A 253 -17.05 -10.39 10.57
C LEU A 253 -16.51 -11.49 11.48
N ALA A 254 -17.29 -12.53 11.78
CA ALA A 254 -16.81 -13.73 12.48
C ALA A 254 -15.68 -14.45 11.71
N VAL A 255 -15.62 -14.31 10.38
CA VAL A 255 -14.51 -14.83 9.59
C VAL A 255 -13.23 -14.02 9.84
N ALA A 256 -13.34 -12.70 10.04
CA ALA A 256 -12.20 -11.88 10.43
C ALA A 256 -11.70 -12.25 11.83
N GLU A 257 -12.58 -12.60 12.78
CA GLU A 257 -12.20 -13.02 14.14
C GLU A 257 -11.27 -14.24 14.15
N GLU A 258 -11.48 -15.23 13.27
CA GLU A 258 -10.58 -16.39 13.08
C GLU A 258 -9.14 -15.90 12.82
N PHE A 259 -8.98 -14.98 11.86
CA PHE A 259 -7.68 -14.49 11.44
C PHE A 259 -7.09 -13.44 12.39
N MET A 260 -7.92 -12.66 13.09
CA MET A 260 -7.47 -11.76 14.15
C MET A 260 -6.93 -12.53 15.34
N SER A 261 -7.64 -13.58 15.77
CA SER A 261 -7.21 -14.48 16.86
C SER A 261 -5.92 -15.22 16.51
N ALA A 262 -5.74 -15.58 15.24
CA ALA A 262 -4.50 -16.15 14.73
C ALA A 262 -3.37 -15.11 14.52
N GLY A 263 -3.62 -13.83 14.82
CA GLY A 263 -2.65 -12.74 14.63
C GLY A 263 -2.33 -12.45 13.16
N ARG A 264 -3.17 -12.87 12.21
CA ARG A 264 -2.99 -12.62 10.77
C ARG A 264 -3.58 -11.29 10.32
N ILE A 265 -4.58 -10.79 11.05
CA ILE A 265 -5.14 -9.45 10.92
C ILE A 265 -4.84 -8.70 12.22
N VAL A 266 -4.30 -7.49 12.11
CA VAL A 266 -3.98 -6.66 13.27
C VAL A 266 -4.55 -5.26 13.10
N MET A 267 -5.14 -4.74 14.18
CA MET A 267 -5.64 -3.38 14.23
C MET A 267 -4.56 -2.41 14.73
N ILE A 268 -4.44 -1.26 14.10
CA ILE A 268 -3.56 -0.16 14.52
C ILE A 268 -4.35 1.14 14.67
N ASP A 269 -3.84 2.07 15.46
CA ASP A 269 -4.34 3.45 15.51
C ASP A 269 -3.33 4.37 14.80
N ILE A 270 -3.83 5.21 13.90
CA ILE A 270 -3.05 6.23 13.19
C ILE A 270 -3.31 7.64 13.73
N GLY A 271 -4.03 7.74 14.85
CA GLY A 271 -4.41 9.00 15.50
C GLY A 271 -5.83 9.43 15.18
N GLU A 272 -6.45 10.13 16.14
CA GLU A 272 -7.86 10.58 16.09
C GLU A 272 -8.16 11.48 14.89
N GLU A 273 -7.22 12.35 14.56
CA GLU A 273 -7.37 13.30 13.47
C GLU A 273 -7.13 12.63 12.11
N LEU A 274 -6.03 11.90 11.97
CA LEU A 274 -5.63 11.32 10.67
C LEU A 274 -6.61 10.24 10.20
N ARG A 275 -7.27 9.52 11.10
CA ARG A 275 -8.31 8.53 10.72
C ARG A 275 -9.53 9.17 10.03
N THR A 276 -9.75 10.48 10.15
CA THR A 276 -10.86 11.18 9.48
C THR A 276 -10.49 11.69 8.09
N TYR A 277 -9.20 11.64 7.71
CA TYR A 277 -8.73 12.23 6.45
C TYR A 277 -8.97 11.25 5.30
N SER A 278 -9.73 11.67 4.29
CA SER A 278 -10.01 10.84 3.11
C SER A 278 -9.77 11.61 1.82
N SER A 279 -9.34 10.90 0.75
CA SER A 279 -9.18 11.52 -0.57
C SER A 279 -10.49 12.13 -1.08
N THR A 280 -11.63 11.54 -0.72
CA THR A 280 -12.96 12.06 -1.11
C THR A 280 -13.23 13.42 -0.47
N GLU A 281 -12.84 13.61 0.79
CA GLU A 281 -12.97 14.90 1.47
C GLU A 281 -12.12 15.99 0.82
N VAL A 282 -10.91 15.65 0.38
CA VAL A 282 -10.05 16.56 -0.39
C VAL A 282 -10.76 17.00 -1.68
N ARG A 283 -11.23 16.04 -2.49
CA ARG A 283 -11.92 16.34 -3.75
C ARG A 283 -13.19 17.16 -3.53
N ASN A 284 -14.00 16.80 -2.52
CA ASN A 284 -15.24 17.52 -2.22
C ASN A 284 -14.97 18.96 -1.74
N THR A 285 -13.94 19.15 -0.91
CA THR A 285 -13.57 20.48 -0.43
C THR A 285 -13.08 21.37 -1.56
N ILE A 286 -12.23 20.85 -2.46
CA ILE A 286 -11.77 21.60 -3.65
C ILE A 286 -12.94 21.94 -4.58
N ARG A 287 -13.84 21.00 -4.86
CA ARG A 287 -15.03 21.28 -5.70
C ARG A 287 -15.94 22.35 -5.11
N ARG A 288 -16.03 22.42 -3.77
CA ARG A 288 -16.91 23.36 -3.07
C ARG A 288 -16.29 24.74 -2.89
N LEU A 289 -15.00 24.80 -2.54
CA LEU A 289 -14.32 26.04 -2.11
C LEU A 289 -13.28 26.56 -3.11
N GLY A 290 -12.93 25.77 -4.13
CA GLY A 290 -11.89 26.09 -5.11
C GLY A 290 -10.47 25.76 -4.63
N LEU A 291 -9.50 25.93 -5.54
CA LEU A 291 -8.09 25.63 -5.28
C LEU A 291 -7.41 26.64 -4.34
N GLU A 292 -7.90 27.89 -4.31
CA GLU A 292 -7.36 28.96 -3.47
C GLU A 292 -7.65 28.75 -1.97
N ALA A 293 -8.65 27.92 -1.65
CA ALA A 293 -8.97 27.54 -0.28
C ALA A 293 -7.80 26.81 0.40
N THR A 294 -7.62 27.01 1.70
CA THR A 294 -6.53 26.38 2.47
C THR A 294 -7.00 25.14 3.24
N GLU A 295 -8.31 25.00 3.40
CA GLU A 295 -8.99 24.01 4.23
C GLU A 295 -8.70 22.58 3.78
N TRP A 296 -8.49 22.36 2.48
CA TRP A 296 -8.17 21.04 1.95
C TRP A 296 -6.68 20.71 2.06
N LYS A 297 -5.79 21.71 2.15
CA LYS A 297 -4.33 21.51 2.14
C LYS A 297 -3.84 20.75 3.38
N LYS A 298 -4.53 20.90 4.52
CA LYS A 298 -4.20 20.13 5.74
C LYS A 298 -4.34 18.62 5.54
N PHE A 299 -5.19 18.17 4.62
CA PHE A 299 -5.44 16.75 4.42
C PHE A 299 -4.34 16.02 3.64
N VAL A 300 -3.46 16.75 2.94
CA VAL A 300 -2.44 16.19 2.05
C VAL A 300 -1.03 16.64 2.44
N PRO A 301 0.02 15.92 2.03
CA PRO A 301 1.38 16.44 2.09
C PRO A 301 1.57 17.67 1.19
N ASN A 302 2.57 18.50 1.50
CA ASN A 302 2.77 19.78 0.82
C ASN A 302 3.05 19.60 -0.69
N GLY A 303 3.92 18.66 -1.07
CA GLY A 303 4.21 18.40 -2.49
C GLY A 303 2.97 17.94 -3.28
N ILE A 304 2.05 17.23 -2.62
CA ILE A 304 0.76 16.83 -3.21
C ILE A 304 -0.16 18.04 -3.36
N ALA A 305 -0.22 18.94 -2.38
CA ALA A 305 -0.98 20.19 -2.51
C ALA A 305 -0.47 21.04 -3.68
N ASP A 306 0.85 21.20 -3.80
CA ASP A 306 1.47 21.98 -4.86
C ASP A 306 1.16 21.38 -6.24
N PHE A 307 1.26 20.05 -6.38
CA PHE A 307 0.90 19.36 -7.61
C PHE A 307 -0.57 19.55 -8.00
N ILE A 308 -1.49 19.43 -7.03
CA ILE A 308 -2.93 19.61 -7.26
C ILE A 308 -3.22 21.02 -7.77
N VAL A 309 -2.59 22.06 -7.20
CA VAL A 309 -2.74 23.46 -7.63
C VAL A 309 -2.16 23.65 -9.03
N HIS A 310 -0.94 23.15 -9.27
CA HIS A 310 -0.25 23.29 -10.56
C HIS A 310 -1.03 22.65 -11.71
N GLU A 311 -1.49 21.41 -11.53
CA GLU A 311 -2.24 20.64 -12.52
C GLU A 311 -3.75 20.96 -12.52
N LYS A 312 -4.19 21.89 -11.67
CA LYS A 312 -5.59 22.33 -11.52
C LYS A 312 -6.58 21.17 -11.34
N LEU A 313 -6.23 20.21 -10.49
CA LEU A 313 -7.02 19.00 -10.29
C LEU A 313 -8.29 19.24 -9.46
N TYR A 314 -9.30 18.40 -9.68
CA TYR A 314 -10.53 18.31 -8.88
C TYR A 314 -11.43 19.54 -8.87
N ILE A 315 -11.21 20.50 -9.77
CA ILE A 315 -12.17 21.58 -10.02
C ILE A 315 -13.37 21.03 -10.80
N ASN A 316 -14.54 21.66 -10.66
CA ASN A 316 -15.65 21.36 -11.56
C ASN A 316 -15.26 21.83 -12.96
N GLU A 317 -15.50 21.01 -13.98
CA GLU A 317 -15.48 21.50 -15.36
C GLU A 317 -16.55 22.59 -15.47
N ALA A 318 -16.15 23.77 -15.91
CA ALA A 318 -17.06 24.89 -16.18
C ALA A 318 -17.86 24.62 -17.45
#